data_AF-A0A820NRT7-F1
#
_entry.id   AF-A0A820NRT7-F1
#
_cell.length_a   1.000
_cell.length_b   1.000
_cell.length_c   1.000
_cell.angle_alpha   90.00
_cell.angle_beta   90.00
_cell.angle_gamma   90.00
#
_symmetry.space_group_name_H-M   'P 1'
#
loop_
_entity.id
_entity.type
_entity.pdbx_description
1 polymer ?
#
loop_
_entity_poly.entity_id
_entity_poly.type
_entity_poly.pdbx_seq_one_letter_code
_entity_poly.pdbx_strand_id
1 'polypeptide(L)'
;EQMEKIVSTSDAQQYARQMNLTFFETSAKDNKNVSEAFYAVTRLALYQRLEARAKGPVMQHNGATTSQNIRLKSSGKSKKKDKKHNGSCCK
;
A
#
# COMPACT_ATOMS: atom_id res chain seq x y z
N GLU A 1 -29.58 -3.14 -15.96
CA GLU A 1 -28.66 -2.63 -16.98
C GLU A 1 -27.49 -3.58 -17.20
N GLN A 2 -27.14 -3.88 -18.45
CA GLN A 2 -25.81 -4.40 -18.78
C GLN A 2 -24.94 -3.17 -19.07
N MET A 3 -23.82 -3.03 -18.35
CA MET A 3 -22.86 -1.95 -18.61
C MET A 3 -22.21 -2.21 -19.98
N GLU A 4 -22.31 -1.26 -20.88
CA GLU A 4 -21.72 -1.37 -22.22
C GLU A 4 -20.19 -1.30 -22.13
N LYS A 5 -19.51 -2.15 -22.92
CA LYS A 5 -18.04 -2.21 -22.94
C LYS A 5 -17.49 -1.07 -23.80
N ILE A 6 -17.16 0.05 -23.15
CA ILE A 6 -16.68 1.28 -23.82
C ILE A 6 -15.24 1.13 -24.35
N VAL A 7 -14.45 0.22 -23.76
CA VAL A 7 -13.03 0.03 -24.13
C VAL A 7 -12.82 -1.36 -24.71
N SER A 8 -12.25 -1.44 -25.91
CA SER A 8 -11.88 -2.72 -26.51
C SER A 8 -10.69 -3.34 -25.75
N THR A 9 -10.65 -4.68 -25.70
CA THR A 9 -9.56 -5.37 -24.99
C THR A 9 -8.24 -5.15 -25.72
N SER A 10 -8.27 -5.04 -27.05
CA SER A 10 -7.09 -4.75 -27.87
C SER A 10 -6.46 -3.40 -27.51
N ASP A 11 -7.27 -2.35 -27.37
CA ASP A 11 -6.77 -1.01 -27.06
C ASP A 11 -6.13 -0.97 -25.68
N ALA A 12 -6.80 -1.57 -24.68
CA ALA A 12 -6.26 -1.64 -23.32
C ALA A 12 -4.95 -2.43 -23.25
N GLN A 13 -4.84 -3.55 -23.99
CA GLN A 13 -3.61 -4.33 -24.09
C GLN A 13 -2.49 -3.55 -24.79
N GLN A 14 -2.80 -2.82 -25.87
CA GLN A 14 -1.82 -1.99 -26.57
C GLN A 14 -1.30 -0.88 -25.67
N TYR A 15 -2.18 -0.22 -24.91
CA TYR A 15 -1.80 0.78 -23.93
C TYR A 15 -0.88 0.20 -22.85
N ALA A 16 -1.21 -0.97 -22.29
CA ALA A 16 -0.36 -1.64 -21.31
C ALA A 16 1.04 -1.96 -21.85
N ARG A 17 1.12 -2.44 -23.11
CA ARG A 17 2.41 -2.67 -23.79
C ARG A 17 3.21 -1.38 -23.94
N GLN A 18 2.58 -0.28 -24.35
CA GLN A 18 3.25 1.01 -24.52
C GLN A 18 3.79 1.57 -23.19
N MET A 19 3.04 1.38 -22.10
CA MET A 19 3.42 1.85 -20.77
C MET A 19 4.32 0.86 -20.01
N ASN A 20 4.66 -0.28 -20.63
CA ASN A 20 5.41 -1.37 -20.02
C ASN A 20 4.75 -1.90 -18.72
N LEU A 21 3.41 -1.95 -18.71
CA LEU A 21 2.57 -2.44 -17.62
C LEU A 21 2.04 -3.84 -17.91
N THR A 22 1.78 -4.60 -16.86
CA THR A 22 1.05 -5.88 -16.96
C THR A 22 -0.45 -5.62 -17.09
N PHE A 23 -1.13 -6.34 -17.99
CA PHE A 23 -2.57 -6.21 -18.24
C PHE A 23 -3.36 -7.40 -17.69
N PHE A 24 -4.49 -7.12 -17.02
CA PHE A 24 -5.47 -8.12 -16.59
C PHE A 24 -6.89 -7.59 -16.84
N GLU A 25 -7.72 -8.33 -17.56
CA GLU A 25 -9.16 -8.07 -17.63
C GLU A 25 -9.87 -8.94 -16.58
N THR A 26 -10.63 -8.32 -15.67
CA THR A 26 -11.24 -9.02 -14.53
C THR A 26 -12.74 -8.71 -14.43
N SER A 27 -13.52 -9.68 -13.95
CA SER A 27 -14.93 -9.47 -13.57
C SER A 27 -15.09 -9.84 -12.10
N ALA A 28 -15.25 -8.83 -11.25
CA ALA A 28 -15.52 -9.03 -9.82
C ALA A 28 -16.89 -9.71 -9.60
N LYS A 29 -17.88 -9.39 -10.44
CA LYS A 29 -19.21 -9.98 -10.37
C LYS A 29 -19.20 -11.48 -10.67
N ASP A 30 -18.42 -11.90 -11.66
CA ASP A 30 -18.36 -13.30 -12.10
C ASP A 30 -17.15 -14.05 -11.54
N ASN A 31 -16.39 -13.41 -10.64
CA ASN A 31 -15.14 -13.92 -10.07
C ASN A 31 -14.12 -14.40 -11.14
N LYS A 32 -13.97 -13.65 -12.23
CA LYS A 32 -13.03 -13.96 -13.32
C LYS A 32 -11.74 -13.16 -13.17
N ASN A 33 -10.60 -13.85 -13.18
CA ASN A 33 -9.23 -13.30 -13.15
C ASN A 33 -8.89 -12.40 -11.94
N VAL A 34 -9.76 -12.31 -10.94
CA VAL A 34 -9.56 -11.47 -9.75
C VAL A 34 -8.36 -11.98 -8.94
N SER A 35 -8.35 -13.28 -8.59
CA SER A 35 -7.26 -13.89 -7.82
C SER A 35 -5.93 -13.78 -8.55
N GLU A 36 -5.91 -14.00 -9.87
CA GLU A 36 -4.69 -13.93 -10.67
C GLU A 36 -4.07 -12.52 -10.66
N ALA A 37 -4.90 -11.48 -10.81
CA ALA A 37 -4.44 -10.10 -10.73
C ALA A 37 -3.82 -9.80 -9.35
N PHE A 38 -4.47 -10.21 -8.26
CA PHE A 38 -3.93 -10.01 -6.91
C PHE A 38 -2.64 -10.81 -6.67
N TYR A 39 -2.56 -12.05 -7.15
CA TYR A 39 -1.34 -12.86 -7.03
C TYR A 39 -0.18 -12.29 -7.84
N ALA A 40 -0.42 -11.72 -9.02
CA ALA A 40 0.61 -11.05 -9.80
C ALA A 40 1.20 -9.85 -9.01
N VAL A 41 0.33 -8.98 -8.49
CA VAL A 41 0.75 -7.82 -7.68
C VAL A 41 1.50 -8.25 -6.42
N THR A 42 1.01 -9.26 -5.72
CA THR A 42 1.65 -9.79 -4.51
C THR A 42 3.04 -10.34 -4.81
N ARG A 43 3.18 -11.13 -5.89
CA ARG A 43 4.48 -11.65 -6.32
C ARG A 43 5.47 -10.54 -6.63
N LEU A 44 5.04 -9.49 -7.35
CA LEU A 44 5.89 -8.33 -7.64
C LEU A 44 6.39 -7.65 -6.36
N ALA A 45 5.51 -7.41 -5.39
CA ALA A 45 5.90 -6.80 -4.12
C ALA A 45 6.88 -7.68 -3.32
N LEU A 46 6.67 -9.00 -3.32
CA LEU A 46 7.57 -9.94 -2.65
C LEU A 46 8.94 -9.97 -3.33
N TYR A 47 9.00 -10.03 -4.66
CA TYR A 47 10.26 -10.00 -5.41
C TYR A 47 11.04 -8.72 -5.12
N GLN A 48 10.41 -7.55 -5.12
CA GLN A 48 11.07 -6.29 -4.78
C GLN A 48 11.66 -6.31 -3.37
N ARG A 49 10.96 -6.88 -2.38
CA ARG A 49 11.47 -7.01 -1.01
C ARG A 49 12.64 -7.97 -0.91
N LEU A 50 12.58 -9.09 -1.63
CA LEU A 50 13.66 -10.08 -1.66
C LEU A 50 14.91 -9.52 -2.34
N GLU A 51 14.75 -8.82 -3.47
CA GLU A 51 15.85 -8.14 -4.16
C GLU A 51 16.49 -7.06 -3.29
N ALA A 52 15.70 -6.25 -2.59
CA ALA A 52 16.20 -5.24 -1.67
C ALA A 52 17.01 -5.87 -0.52
N ARG A 53 16.59 -7.03 -0.02
CA ARG A 53 17.31 -7.77 1.02
C ARG A 53 18.60 -8.42 0.49
N ALA A 54 18.58 -8.94 -0.73
CA ALA A 54 19.72 -9.61 -1.35
C ALA A 54 20.87 -8.63 -1.68
N LYS A 55 20.55 -7.37 -2.02
CA LYS A 55 21.54 -6.32 -2.31
C LYS A 55 22.22 -5.75 -1.04
N GLY A 56 21.92 -6.30 0.13
CA GLY A 56 22.45 -5.84 1.42
C GLY A 56 21.89 -4.47 1.83
N PRO A 57 22.16 -3.99 3.06
CA PRO A 57 21.81 -2.64 3.44
C PRO A 57 22.61 -1.67 2.58
N VAL A 58 21.98 -1.11 1.55
CA VAL A 58 22.48 0.12 0.93
C VAL A 58 22.42 1.16 2.05
N MET A 59 23.58 1.60 2.55
CA MET A 59 23.68 2.87 3.29
C MET A 59 23.22 3.97 2.34
N GLN A 60 21.90 4.21 2.27
CA GLN A 60 21.38 5.46 1.78
C GLN A 60 21.61 6.48 2.88
N HIS A 61 22.74 7.17 2.77
CA HIS A 61 22.92 8.43 3.45
C HIS A 61 21.89 9.44 2.90
N ASN A 62 21.26 10.15 3.82
CA ASN A 62 20.35 11.29 3.67
C ASN A 62 19.02 11.08 2.92
N GLY A 63 17.98 10.71 3.68
CA GLY A 63 16.60 10.99 3.26
C GLY A 63 15.49 10.13 3.86
N ALA A 64 15.45 9.97 5.20
CA ALA A 64 14.28 9.53 5.97
C ALA A 64 13.49 8.30 5.45
N THR A 65 13.87 7.10 5.88
CA THR A 65 12.92 5.97 5.99
C THR A 65 13.03 5.35 7.38
N THR A 66 12.63 6.14 8.38
CA THR A 66 12.26 5.61 9.69
C THR A 66 10.93 4.91 9.54
N SER A 67 10.86 3.63 9.92
CA SER A 67 9.62 2.85 10.06
C SER A 67 8.58 3.64 10.86
N GLN A 68 7.63 4.27 10.17
CA GLN A 68 6.56 5.02 10.80
C GLN A 68 5.49 4.05 11.30
N ASN A 69 5.57 3.66 12.58
CA ASN A 69 4.38 3.26 13.31
C ASN A 69 3.52 4.51 13.50
N ILE A 70 2.51 4.70 12.64
CA ILE A 70 1.62 5.85 12.66
C ILE A 70 0.76 5.79 13.91
N ARG A 71 1.11 6.57 14.94
CA ARG A 71 0.31 6.75 16.14
C ARG A 71 -0.67 7.89 15.92
N LEU A 72 -1.93 7.56 15.63
CA LEU A 72 -3.03 8.53 15.53
C LEU A 72 -3.19 9.26 16.87
N LYS A 73 -2.77 10.52 16.95
CA LYS A 73 -3.16 11.41 18.04
C LYS A 73 -4.39 12.19 17.59
N SER A 74 -5.56 11.83 18.11
CA SER A 74 -6.79 12.59 17.93
C SER A 74 -6.63 13.99 18.54
N SER A 75 -6.77 15.01 17.72
CA SER A 75 -6.73 16.43 18.09
C SER A 75 -8.00 16.82 18.87
N GLY A 76 -7.91 16.83 20.20
CA GLY A 76 -8.92 17.40 21.09
C GLY A 76 -8.29 18.48 21.98
N LYS A 77 -8.73 19.73 21.80
CA LYS A 77 -8.43 20.88 22.68
C LYS A 77 -8.57 20.52 24.16
N SER A 78 -7.61 20.94 24.99
CA SER A 78 -7.85 21.55 26.33
C SER A 78 -6.54 21.98 27.00
N LYS A 79 -6.37 23.29 27.18
CA LYS A 79 -5.44 23.89 28.16
C LYS A 79 -6.04 23.68 29.56
N LYS A 80 -5.28 23.11 30.51
CA LYS A 80 -5.17 23.69 31.87
C LYS A 80 -4.00 23.06 32.66
N LYS A 81 -3.16 23.94 33.21
CA LYS A 81 -2.28 23.69 34.36
C LYS A 81 -3.09 23.10 35.50
N ASP A 82 -2.50 22.20 36.29
CA ASP A 82 -2.34 22.44 37.73
C ASP A 82 -1.38 21.43 38.41
N LYS A 83 -0.93 21.86 39.58
CA LYS A 83 0.23 21.46 40.38
C LYS A 83 0.26 20.00 40.85
N LYS A 84 1.50 19.56 41.13
CA LYS A 84 1.89 18.40 41.96
C LYS A 84 0.91 18.10 43.10
N HIS A 85 0.49 16.84 43.23
CA HIS A 85 0.47 16.17 44.54
C HIS A 85 0.64 14.64 44.42
N ASN A 86 1.34 14.11 45.44
CA ASN A 86 1.69 12.72 45.73
C ASN A 86 0.59 11.67 45.51
N GLY A 87 1.02 10.51 45.02
CA GLY A 87 0.61 9.23 45.60
C GLY A 87 -0.17 8.28 44.69
N SER A 88 0.50 7.16 44.35
CA SER A 88 -0.11 5.85 44.09
C SER A 88 -1.03 5.70 42.87
N CYS A 89 -0.46 5.24 41.76
CA CYS A 89 -1.18 4.38 40.82
C CYS A 89 -0.18 3.45 40.15
N CYS A 90 -0.46 2.15 40.22
CA CYS A 90 0.41 1.00 39.88
C CYS A 90 1.37 0.59 41.00
N LYS A 91 0.83 -0.27 41.87
CA LYS A 91 1.56 -1.36 42.50
C LYS A 91 1.41 -2.57 41.57
#